data_AF-K2FU70-F1
#
_entry.id   AF-K2FU70-F1
#
_cell.length_a   1.000
_cell.length_b   1.000
_cell.length_c   1.000
_cell.angle_alpha   90.00
_cell.angle_beta   90.00
_cell.angle_gamma   90.00
#
_symmetry.space_group_name_H-M   'P 1'
#
loop_
_entity.id
_entity.type
_entity.pdbx_description
1 polymer ?
#
loop_
_entity_poly.entity_id
_entity_poly.type
_entity_poly.pdbx_seq_one_letter_code
_entity_poly.pdbx_strand_id
1 'polypeptide(L)'
;MNTERIIETKICKHCHINFDITDRDLEFYDKISPSFSWIKYNIPSPTLCSYCRHQRRLSFRNERYLYKWKSDLTWKDVISMYSPDKLIKFNEQSEWWSDKWNPLDYWLDFDFNEPFFYQFERLFKNIPHSSLLNASNENSEYSNYCSYLKNCYLLFDSSNCEHSHYWYNVWNSTYSLDSIVISSCENIYECIDCINCYNVFFSQNCNWCRDSYFLDNCRGCLNCIGCCNLSNKQYYIDNEFVWKEKYEQSLKKIKNNFIKHKEYYLNKVKNYPKKYAFLIQTENVYWNSMISSKNCYSCFDWIYFEDCKYCSNWSDMKDTYDCESVWIWSSLSYELNASMRADRVLFSFGCWGSNIIYSISSTWNNLFWCVGLHNNESYCILNKQYTK
;
A
#
# COMPACT_ATOMS: atom_id res chain seq x y z
N MET A 1 32.10 7.14 -2.01
CA MET A 1 30.96 7.75 -1.30
C MET A 1 30.63 9.05 -2.01
N ASN A 2 29.52 9.13 -2.75
CA ASN A 2 29.00 10.41 -3.22
C ASN A 2 28.04 10.92 -2.14
N THR A 3 28.55 11.74 -1.24
CA THR A 3 27.71 12.47 -0.28
C THR A 3 26.96 13.57 -1.00
N GLU A 4 25.64 13.58 -0.90
CA GLU A 4 24.80 14.67 -1.44
C GLU A 4 25.21 16.01 -0.83
N ARG A 5 25.15 17.08 -1.62
CA ARG A 5 25.53 18.42 -1.18
C ARG A 5 24.27 19.18 -0.76
N ILE A 6 24.22 19.64 0.49
CA ILE A 6 23.19 20.59 0.93
C ILE A 6 23.36 21.91 0.15
N ILE A 7 22.29 22.36 -0.49
CA ILE A 7 22.21 23.61 -1.25
C ILE A 7 21.48 24.69 -0.46
N GLU A 8 20.42 24.33 0.26
CA GLU A 8 19.57 25.24 1.03
C GLU A 8 19.01 24.52 2.26
N THR A 9 18.91 25.22 3.40
CA THR A 9 18.15 24.74 4.57
C THR A 9 16.90 25.62 4.72
N LYS A 10 15.72 25.00 4.76
CA LYS A 10 14.42 25.67 4.85
C LYS A 10 13.71 25.40 6.17
N ILE A 11 12.81 26.31 6.56
CA ILE A 11 11.87 26.11 7.69
C ILE A 11 10.56 25.53 7.14
N CYS A 12 10.09 24.41 7.69
CA CYS A 12 8.83 23.78 7.31
C CYS A 12 7.64 24.70 7.66
N LYS A 13 6.78 25.01 6.69
CA LYS A 13 5.61 25.88 6.91
C LYS A 13 4.55 25.32 7.88
N HIS A 14 4.57 24.02 8.17
CA HIS A 14 3.56 23.36 9.02
C HIS A 14 4.06 23.09 10.44
N CYS A 15 5.23 22.47 10.61
CA CYS A 15 5.78 22.12 11.92
C CYS A 15 6.99 22.97 12.36
N HIS A 16 7.38 23.97 11.56
CA HIS A 16 8.46 24.92 11.85
C HIS A 16 9.86 24.34 12.11
N ILE A 17 10.08 23.05 11.84
CA ILE A 17 11.42 22.44 11.90
C ILE A 17 12.25 22.82 10.67
N ASN A 18 13.58 22.86 10.84
CA ASN A 18 14.52 22.96 9.73
C ASN A 18 14.57 21.65 8.93
N PHE A 19 14.72 21.75 7.60
CA PHE A 19 14.98 20.62 6.72
C PHE A 19 15.83 21.06 5.53
N ASP A 20 16.71 20.18 5.06
CA ASP A 20 17.66 20.47 3.99
C ASP A 20 17.09 20.13 2.60
N ILE A 21 17.57 20.87 1.60
CA ILE A 21 17.42 20.62 0.17
C ILE A 21 18.82 20.35 -0.40
N THR A 22 18.98 19.21 -1.05
CA THR A 22 20.26 18.78 -1.65
C THR A 22 20.31 19.04 -3.15
N ASP A 23 21.51 18.93 -3.72
CA ASP A 23 21.75 18.93 -5.16
C ASP A 23 20.91 17.86 -5.88
N ARG A 24 20.84 16.65 -5.33
CA ARG A 24 19.98 15.57 -5.85
C ARG A 24 18.50 15.87 -5.83
N ASP A 25 18.01 16.58 -4.81
CA ASP A 25 16.60 16.98 -4.76
C ASP A 25 16.30 17.99 -5.88
N LEU A 26 17.21 18.94 -6.16
CA LEU A 26 17.06 19.90 -7.24
C LEU A 26 17.15 19.25 -8.63
N GLU A 27 18.08 18.30 -8.83
CA GLU A 27 18.15 17.49 -10.05
C GLU A 27 16.84 16.71 -10.28
N PHE A 28 16.25 16.14 -9.22
CA PHE A 28 14.97 15.44 -9.30
C PHE A 28 13.82 16.38 -9.71
N TYR A 29 13.67 17.53 -9.06
CA TYR A 29 12.62 18.48 -9.41
C TYR A 29 12.76 19.04 -10.83
N ASP A 30 13.99 19.29 -11.27
CA ASP A 30 14.25 19.66 -12.66
C ASP A 30 13.88 18.52 -13.63
N LYS A 31 14.27 17.27 -13.33
CA LYS A 31 14.02 16.08 -14.17
C LYS A 31 12.53 15.78 -14.34
N ILE A 32 11.71 16.02 -13.32
CA ILE A 32 10.26 15.70 -13.30
C ILE A 32 9.36 16.87 -13.75
N SER A 33 9.90 18.09 -13.84
CA SER A 33 9.14 19.30 -14.23
C SER A 33 8.46 19.18 -15.62
N PRO A 34 7.14 19.41 -15.72
CA PRO A 34 6.40 19.27 -16.97
C PRO A 34 6.80 20.32 -18.01
N SER A 35 6.60 20.01 -19.29
CA SER A 35 6.84 20.93 -20.40
C SER A 35 5.61 21.03 -21.30
N PHE A 36 5.11 22.24 -21.52
CA PHE A 36 3.97 22.52 -22.38
C PHE A 36 4.39 23.48 -23.49
N SER A 37 4.08 23.16 -24.75
CA SER A 37 4.45 23.99 -25.92
C SER A 37 5.93 24.41 -25.94
N TRP A 38 6.84 23.47 -25.63
CA TRP A 38 8.30 23.66 -25.51
C TRP A 38 8.77 24.55 -24.34
N ILE A 39 7.86 25.05 -23.51
CA ILE A 39 8.17 25.80 -22.29
C ILE A 39 8.18 24.81 -21.11
N LYS A 40 9.30 24.75 -20.38
CA LYS A 40 9.44 23.95 -19.15
C LYS A 40 8.94 24.72 -17.94
N TYR A 41 8.07 24.11 -17.16
CA TYR A 41 7.46 24.70 -15.96
C TYR A 41 8.11 24.08 -14.72
N ASN A 42 9.11 24.77 -14.16
CA ASN A 42 9.91 24.25 -13.06
C ASN A 42 9.10 24.08 -11.78
N ILE A 43 9.17 22.88 -11.19
CA ILE A 43 8.61 22.56 -9.89
C ILE A 43 9.53 23.14 -8.80
N PRO A 44 9.02 23.98 -7.88
CA PRO A 44 9.84 24.56 -6.82
C PRO A 44 10.21 23.51 -5.76
N SER A 45 11.39 23.66 -5.17
CA SER A 45 11.80 22.85 -4.02
C SER A 45 10.82 23.03 -2.84
N PRO A 46 10.53 21.97 -2.06
CA PRO A 46 9.38 21.91 -1.17
C PRO A 46 9.37 23.00 -0.08
N THR A 47 8.18 23.28 0.44
CA THR A 47 7.94 24.20 1.57
C THR A 47 7.56 23.47 2.87
N LEU A 48 7.48 22.14 2.80
CA LEU A 48 7.16 21.24 3.91
C LEU A 48 8.27 20.17 3.99
N CYS A 49 8.67 19.82 5.21
CA CYS A 49 9.55 18.67 5.43
C CYS A 49 8.87 17.35 5.01
N SER A 50 9.66 16.31 4.74
CA SER A 50 9.16 15.00 4.28
C SER A 50 8.06 14.43 5.19
N TYR A 51 8.20 14.53 6.52
CA TYR A 51 7.18 14.05 7.45
C TYR A 51 5.82 14.75 7.32
N CYS A 52 5.79 16.06 7.09
CA CYS A 52 4.53 16.77 6.84
C CYS A 52 3.97 16.52 5.43
N ARG A 53 4.83 16.22 4.44
CA ARG A 53 4.39 15.78 3.10
C ARG A 53 3.75 14.39 3.16
N HIS A 54 4.30 13.47 3.96
CA HIS A 54 3.71 12.16 4.24
C HIS A 54 2.35 12.24 4.94
N GLN A 55 2.20 13.05 6.00
CA GLN A 55 0.88 13.29 6.62
C GLN A 55 -0.17 13.79 5.61
N ARG A 56 0.23 14.68 4.70
CA ARG A 56 -0.64 15.22 3.64
C ARG A 56 -1.01 14.19 2.57
N ARG A 57 -0.18 13.17 2.31
CA ARG A 57 -0.56 12.04 1.43
C ARG A 57 -1.56 11.14 2.14
N LEU A 58 -1.24 10.73 3.35
CA LEU A 58 -2.08 9.84 4.16
C LEU A 58 -3.47 10.42 4.45
N SER A 59 -3.65 11.75 4.50
CA SER A 59 -4.97 12.35 4.74
C SER A 59 -6.02 12.07 3.66
N PHE A 60 -5.61 11.58 2.47
CA PHE A 60 -6.54 11.12 1.44
C PHE A 60 -6.89 9.63 1.57
N ARG A 61 -6.04 8.82 2.22
CA ARG A 61 -6.21 7.35 2.30
C ARG A 61 -7.04 6.94 3.51
N ASN A 62 -8.29 6.56 3.27
CA ASN A 62 -9.13 5.91 4.27
C ASN A 62 -9.32 4.41 3.98
N GLU A 63 -8.46 3.57 4.56
CA GLU A 63 -8.63 2.11 4.54
C GLU A 63 -9.76 1.66 5.48
N ARG A 64 -9.77 2.16 6.72
CA ARG A 64 -10.36 1.46 7.89
C ARG A 64 -11.70 2.00 8.38
N TYR A 65 -12.02 3.27 8.12
CA TYR A 65 -13.27 3.87 8.57
C TYR A 65 -14.34 3.68 7.51
N LEU A 66 -15.12 2.61 7.66
CA LEU A 66 -16.21 2.26 6.76
C LEU A 66 -17.55 2.71 7.34
N TYR A 67 -18.39 3.31 6.50
CA TYR A 67 -19.69 3.85 6.85
C TYR A 67 -20.77 3.14 6.06
N LYS A 68 -21.89 2.84 6.71
CA LYS A 68 -23.11 2.38 6.02
C LYS A 68 -23.91 3.61 5.58
N TRP A 69 -24.09 3.79 4.28
CA TRP A 69 -24.80 4.93 3.71
C TRP A 69 -25.48 4.55 2.39
N LYS A 70 -26.19 5.49 1.76
CA LYS A 70 -26.91 5.24 0.50
C LYS A 70 -26.08 5.63 -0.71
N SER A 71 -26.09 4.79 -1.75
CA SER A 71 -25.59 5.15 -3.09
C SER A 71 -26.44 6.28 -3.70
N ASP A 72 -25.79 7.25 -4.34
CA ASP A 72 -26.44 8.35 -5.06
C ASP A 72 -27.21 7.88 -6.32
N LEU A 73 -26.78 6.78 -6.96
CA LEU A 73 -27.43 6.28 -8.17
C LEU A 73 -28.71 5.49 -7.88
N THR A 74 -28.74 4.66 -6.83
CA THR A 74 -29.84 3.70 -6.59
C THR A 74 -30.49 3.79 -5.21
N TRP A 75 -29.98 4.64 -4.31
CA TRP A 75 -30.48 4.83 -2.94
C TRP A 75 -30.44 3.57 -2.05
N LYS A 76 -29.75 2.52 -2.49
CA LYS A 76 -29.50 1.31 -1.71
C LYS A 76 -28.50 1.57 -0.60
N ASP A 77 -28.72 0.92 0.54
CA ASP A 77 -27.77 0.82 1.63
C ASP A 77 -26.51 0.04 1.18
N VAL A 78 -25.34 0.68 1.25
CA VAL A 78 -24.05 0.12 0.86
C VAL A 78 -22.96 0.53 1.86
N ILE A 79 -21.78 -0.09 1.74
CA ILE A 79 -20.59 0.28 2.51
C ILE A 79 -19.75 1.28 1.70
N SER A 80 -19.29 2.34 2.36
CA SER A 80 -18.55 3.45 1.76
C SER A 80 -17.38 3.89 2.65
N MET A 81 -16.28 4.34 2.06
CA MET A 81 -15.17 4.99 2.78
C MET A 81 -15.42 6.49 3.06
N TYR A 82 -16.52 7.05 2.57
CA TYR A 82 -16.85 8.46 2.78
C TYR A 82 -17.75 8.63 4.00
N SER A 83 -17.35 9.53 4.91
CA SER A 83 -18.16 9.90 6.07
C SER A 83 -19.38 10.73 5.63
N PRO A 84 -20.61 10.42 6.11
CA PRO A 84 -21.83 11.11 5.71
C PRO A 84 -21.83 12.63 5.91
N ASP A 85 -21.03 13.14 6.85
CA ASP A 85 -20.93 14.58 7.13
C ASP A 85 -20.19 15.39 6.04
N LYS A 86 -19.48 14.72 5.12
CA LYS A 86 -18.71 15.38 4.05
C LYS A 86 -19.49 15.61 2.76
N LEU A 87 -20.71 15.05 2.64
CA LEU A 87 -21.58 15.18 1.47
C LEU A 87 -20.87 14.87 0.14
N ILE A 88 -19.95 13.89 0.15
CA ILE A 88 -19.35 13.33 -1.05
C ILE A 88 -20.35 12.39 -1.68
N LYS A 89 -20.67 12.60 -2.97
CA LYS A 89 -21.51 11.69 -3.73
C LYS A 89 -20.74 10.43 -4.08
N PHE A 90 -21.38 9.27 -4.02
CA PHE A 90 -20.75 8.03 -4.47
C PHE A 90 -21.76 6.99 -4.98
N ASN A 91 -21.28 6.14 -5.87
CA ASN A 91 -21.99 4.97 -6.38
C ASN A 91 -21.38 3.69 -5.78
N GLU A 92 -22.17 2.63 -5.70
CA GLU A 92 -21.64 1.29 -5.36
C GLU A 92 -20.72 0.77 -6.48
N GLN A 93 -19.83 -0.18 -6.20
CA GLN A 93 -18.85 -0.67 -7.18
C GLN A 93 -19.47 -1.18 -8.49
N SER A 94 -20.56 -1.97 -8.43
CA SER A 94 -21.23 -2.45 -9.65
C SER A 94 -21.99 -1.35 -10.40
N GLU A 95 -22.30 -0.25 -9.73
CA GLU A 95 -22.95 0.94 -10.29
C GLU A 95 -21.93 1.89 -10.93
N TRP A 96 -20.79 2.08 -10.26
CA TRP A 96 -19.62 2.82 -10.73
C TRP A 96 -19.15 2.31 -12.10
N TRP A 97 -18.93 1.00 -12.24
CA TRP A 97 -18.50 0.39 -13.52
C TRP A 97 -19.63 0.11 -14.52
N SER A 98 -20.83 0.69 -14.34
CA SER A 98 -21.96 0.47 -15.25
C SER A 98 -22.25 1.66 -16.15
N ASP A 99 -22.78 1.39 -17.35
CA ASP A 99 -23.18 2.39 -18.36
C ASP A 99 -24.42 3.24 -17.93
N LYS A 100 -24.82 3.21 -16.66
CA LYS A 100 -25.98 3.94 -16.13
C LYS A 100 -25.69 5.41 -15.84
N TRP A 101 -24.42 5.81 -15.87
CA TRP A 101 -23.95 7.16 -15.66
C TRP A 101 -22.68 7.38 -16.49
N ASN A 102 -22.33 8.64 -16.76
CA ASN A 102 -21.18 9.00 -17.58
C ASN A 102 -20.38 10.10 -16.86
N PRO A 103 -19.08 9.90 -16.58
CA PRO A 103 -18.27 10.91 -15.88
C PRO A 103 -18.00 12.15 -16.73
N LEU A 104 -18.17 12.09 -18.05
CA LEU A 104 -18.09 13.26 -18.94
C LEU A 104 -19.27 14.22 -18.77
N ASP A 105 -20.45 13.78 -18.28
CA ASP A 105 -21.63 14.64 -18.12
C ASP A 105 -21.45 15.72 -17.02
N TYR A 106 -20.38 15.60 -16.21
CA TYR A 106 -20.04 16.47 -15.09
C TYR A 106 -18.97 17.51 -15.43
N TRP A 107 -18.68 17.71 -16.72
CA TRP A 107 -17.63 18.63 -17.19
C TRP A 107 -17.86 20.10 -16.77
N LEU A 108 -16.76 20.85 -16.61
CA LEU A 108 -16.79 22.29 -16.35
C LEU A 108 -15.93 23.06 -17.37
N ASP A 109 -16.39 24.24 -17.79
CA ASP A 109 -15.51 25.23 -18.41
C ASP A 109 -14.63 25.88 -17.34
N PHE A 110 -13.37 26.18 -17.68
CA PHE A 110 -12.44 26.85 -16.78
C PHE A 110 -12.67 28.37 -16.79
N ASP A 111 -12.98 28.94 -15.64
CA ASP A 111 -13.08 30.40 -15.47
C ASP A 111 -11.73 30.98 -14.99
N PHE A 112 -11.14 31.87 -15.80
CA PHE A 112 -9.90 32.56 -15.44
C PHE A 112 -10.07 33.61 -14.33
N ASN A 113 -11.31 33.95 -13.95
CA ASN A 113 -11.62 34.88 -12.87
C ASN A 113 -11.79 34.19 -11.50
N GLU A 114 -11.94 32.86 -11.46
CA GLU A 114 -12.14 32.08 -10.22
C GLU A 114 -10.85 31.31 -9.83
N PRO A 115 -10.42 31.30 -8.55
CA PRO A 115 -9.26 30.52 -8.14
C PRO A 115 -9.44 29.01 -8.39
N PHE A 116 -8.45 28.39 -9.02
CA PHE A 116 -8.47 26.99 -9.48
C PHE A 116 -9.04 25.98 -8.47
N PHE A 117 -8.58 26.02 -7.21
CA PHE A 117 -8.97 25.00 -6.22
C PHE A 117 -10.48 25.01 -5.88
N TYR A 118 -11.17 26.14 -6.00
CA TYR A 118 -12.63 26.19 -5.82
C TYR A 118 -13.38 25.53 -6.99
N GLN A 119 -12.91 25.76 -8.22
CA GLN A 119 -13.43 25.10 -9.42
C GLN A 119 -13.23 23.58 -9.35
N PHE A 120 -12.05 23.14 -8.91
CA PHE A 120 -11.72 21.73 -8.76
C PHE A 120 -12.48 21.06 -7.60
N GLU A 121 -12.65 21.74 -6.46
CA GLU A 121 -13.51 21.25 -5.36
C GLU A 121 -14.97 21.12 -5.80
N ARG A 122 -15.47 22.07 -6.61
CA ARG A 122 -16.81 22.03 -7.20
C ARG A 122 -16.99 20.82 -8.12
N LEU A 123 -16.02 20.50 -8.99
CA LEU A 123 -16.04 19.26 -9.79
C LEU A 123 -16.03 18.03 -8.88
N PHE A 124 -15.09 17.96 -7.94
CA PHE A 124 -14.89 16.82 -7.04
C PHE A 124 -16.13 16.50 -6.18
N LYS A 125 -16.88 17.50 -5.71
CA LYS A 125 -18.12 17.28 -4.93
C LYS A 125 -19.34 16.96 -5.80
N ASN A 126 -19.34 17.37 -7.07
CA ASN A 126 -20.51 17.23 -7.94
C ASN A 126 -20.57 15.87 -8.64
N ILE A 127 -19.44 15.32 -9.02
CA ILE A 127 -19.35 13.98 -9.61
C ILE A 127 -19.47 12.90 -8.51
N PRO A 128 -20.14 11.76 -8.78
CA PRO A 128 -20.00 10.58 -7.93
C PRO A 128 -18.54 10.09 -7.86
N HIS A 129 -18.20 9.39 -6.78
CA HIS A 129 -17.00 8.57 -6.64
C HIS A 129 -17.39 7.09 -6.49
N SER A 130 -16.43 6.15 -6.50
CA SER A 130 -16.76 4.80 -6.03
C SER A 130 -16.78 4.73 -4.50
N SER A 131 -17.77 4.04 -3.93
CA SER A 131 -17.91 3.88 -2.48
C SER A 131 -16.70 3.21 -1.83
N LEU A 132 -16.04 2.28 -2.52
CA LEU A 132 -14.86 1.53 -2.09
C LEU A 132 -13.85 1.42 -3.23
N LEU A 133 -12.57 1.34 -2.90
CA LEU A 133 -11.51 1.12 -3.89
C LEU A 133 -11.19 -0.37 -3.92
N ASN A 134 -11.95 -1.16 -4.69
CA ASN A 134 -11.73 -2.59 -4.84
C ASN A 134 -11.92 -3.07 -6.29
N ALA A 135 -11.59 -4.32 -6.62
CA ALA A 135 -11.73 -4.83 -7.99
C ALA A 135 -12.05 -6.34 -8.01
N SER A 136 -13.09 -6.73 -8.76
CA SER A 136 -13.44 -8.14 -9.02
C SER A 136 -13.57 -9.01 -7.75
N ASN A 137 -14.21 -8.47 -6.71
CA ASN A 137 -14.46 -9.19 -5.46
C ASN A 137 -15.84 -9.88 -5.46
N GLU A 138 -15.92 -11.07 -4.86
CA GLU A 138 -17.15 -11.87 -4.68
C GLU A 138 -17.44 -12.04 -3.17
N ASN A 139 -18.67 -11.77 -2.72
CA ASN A 139 -19.14 -11.92 -1.33
C ASN A 139 -18.15 -11.34 -0.29
N SER A 140 -17.68 -10.11 -0.52
CA SER A 140 -16.59 -9.48 0.26
C SER A 140 -16.80 -7.97 0.50
N GLU A 141 -18.03 -7.57 0.84
CA GLU A 141 -18.53 -6.17 0.82
C GLU A 141 -17.84 -5.21 1.80
N TYR A 142 -17.11 -5.74 2.78
CA TYR A 142 -16.37 -4.97 3.80
C TYR A 142 -14.87 -4.82 3.47
N SER A 143 -14.45 -5.18 2.26
CA SER A 143 -13.04 -5.17 1.85
C SER A 143 -12.71 -3.95 0.98
N ASN A 144 -11.67 -3.21 1.37
CA ASN A 144 -11.30 -1.93 0.78
C ASN A 144 -9.78 -1.90 0.46
N TYR A 145 -9.39 -1.27 -0.64
CA TYR A 145 -8.05 -1.38 -1.25
C TYR A 145 -7.68 -2.82 -1.65
N CYS A 146 -8.65 -3.63 -2.09
CA CYS A 146 -8.46 -5.07 -2.32
C CYS A 146 -8.92 -5.54 -3.70
N SER A 147 -8.31 -6.60 -4.24
CA SER A 147 -8.68 -7.18 -5.54
C SER A 147 -8.77 -8.70 -5.53
N TYR A 148 -9.66 -9.25 -6.39
CA TYR A 148 -9.82 -10.70 -6.58
C TYR A 148 -10.05 -11.48 -5.28
N LEU A 149 -10.81 -10.89 -4.35
CA LEU A 149 -11.20 -11.55 -3.10
C LEU A 149 -12.48 -12.38 -3.29
N LYS A 150 -12.58 -13.51 -2.58
CA LYS A 150 -13.78 -14.34 -2.56
C LYS A 150 -14.14 -14.80 -1.15
N ASN A 151 -15.38 -14.57 -0.73
CA ASN A 151 -15.87 -14.94 0.60
C ASN A 151 -15.00 -14.39 1.75
N CYS A 152 -14.55 -13.14 1.64
CA CYS A 152 -13.60 -12.51 2.56
C CYS A 152 -14.24 -11.37 3.37
N TYR A 153 -13.84 -11.19 4.63
CA TYR A 153 -14.46 -10.19 5.52
C TYR A 153 -13.44 -9.26 6.16
N LEU A 154 -13.67 -7.95 6.03
CA LEU A 154 -12.85 -6.90 6.65
C LEU A 154 -11.34 -7.07 6.38
N LEU A 155 -10.98 -7.21 5.10
CA LEU A 155 -9.58 -7.21 4.64
C LEU A 155 -9.21 -5.84 4.07
N PHE A 156 -8.00 -5.38 4.37
CA PHE A 156 -7.41 -4.15 3.84
C PHE A 156 -6.10 -4.45 3.09
N ASP A 157 -5.91 -3.83 1.93
CA ASP A 157 -4.72 -3.96 1.07
C ASP A 157 -4.33 -5.43 0.76
N SER A 158 -5.23 -6.18 0.11
CA SER A 158 -5.08 -7.63 -0.11
C SER A 158 -5.48 -8.07 -1.52
N SER A 159 -4.85 -9.12 -2.05
CA SER A 159 -5.08 -9.62 -3.41
C SER A 159 -5.16 -11.14 -3.51
N ASN A 160 -6.07 -11.67 -4.33
CA ASN A 160 -6.23 -13.10 -4.63
C ASN A 160 -6.39 -13.98 -3.36
N CYS A 161 -7.36 -13.68 -2.50
CA CYS A 161 -7.58 -14.44 -1.26
C CYS A 161 -8.99 -15.04 -1.20
N GLU A 162 -9.10 -16.22 -0.59
CA GLU A 162 -10.39 -16.91 -0.40
C GLU A 162 -10.59 -17.29 1.08
N HIS A 163 -11.83 -17.20 1.58
CA HIS A 163 -12.21 -17.63 2.95
C HIS A 163 -11.32 -17.06 4.08
N SER A 164 -11.12 -15.73 4.13
CA SER A 164 -10.26 -15.07 5.12
C SER A 164 -10.95 -13.87 5.80
N HIS A 165 -10.65 -13.62 7.09
CA HIS A 165 -11.36 -12.61 7.90
C HIS A 165 -10.45 -11.82 8.87
N TYR A 166 -10.60 -10.48 8.91
CA TYR A 166 -9.89 -9.51 9.78
C TYR A 166 -8.37 -9.34 9.51
N TRP A 167 -7.97 -8.55 8.51
CA TRP A 167 -6.57 -8.54 8.00
C TRP A 167 -6.01 -7.23 7.43
N TYR A 168 -4.68 -7.18 7.33
CA TYR A 168 -3.88 -6.20 6.58
C TYR A 168 -2.75 -6.90 5.78
N ASN A 169 -2.59 -6.58 4.49
CA ASN A 169 -1.53 -7.10 3.60
C ASN A 169 -1.49 -8.64 3.44
N VAL A 170 -2.50 -9.23 2.78
CA VAL A 170 -2.56 -10.68 2.49
C VAL A 170 -2.63 -10.97 0.99
N TRP A 171 -1.78 -11.90 0.53
CA TRP A 171 -1.59 -12.21 -0.88
C TRP A 171 -1.69 -13.72 -1.13
N ASN A 172 -2.50 -14.13 -2.11
CA ASN A 172 -2.57 -15.52 -2.60
C ASN A 172 -2.78 -16.58 -1.48
N SER A 173 -3.67 -16.32 -0.51
CA SER A 173 -3.79 -17.14 0.71
C SER A 173 -5.24 -17.54 1.02
N THR A 174 -5.40 -18.69 1.69
CA THR A 174 -6.71 -19.30 1.96
C THR A 174 -6.81 -19.76 3.42
N TYR A 175 -7.99 -19.63 4.03
CA TYR A 175 -8.25 -19.98 5.44
C TYR A 175 -7.30 -19.28 6.43
N SER A 176 -7.39 -17.96 6.49
CA SER A 176 -6.53 -17.13 7.34
C SER A 176 -7.37 -16.25 8.28
N LEU A 177 -7.06 -16.22 9.58
CA LEU A 177 -7.63 -15.32 10.60
C LEU A 177 -6.58 -14.44 11.31
N ASP A 178 -6.93 -13.20 11.66
CA ASP A 178 -6.22 -12.30 12.60
C ASP A 178 -4.69 -12.23 12.45
N SER A 179 -4.15 -11.90 11.27
CA SER A 179 -2.70 -11.70 11.15
C SER A 179 -2.24 -10.59 10.18
N ILE A 180 -0.93 -10.52 9.86
CA ILE A 180 -0.32 -9.37 9.17
C ILE A 180 0.79 -9.82 8.22
N VAL A 181 0.82 -9.29 6.98
CA VAL A 181 1.88 -9.52 5.97
C VAL A 181 2.14 -11.01 5.70
N ILE A 182 1.27 -11.59 4.87
CA ILE A 182 1.27 -13.01 4.52
C ILE A 182 1.26 -13.18 3.00
N SER A 183 2.09 -14.08 2.48
CA SER A 183 2.06 -14.47 1.07
C SER A 183 2.05 -15.98 0.87
N SER A 184 1.14 -16.47 0.04
CA SER A 184 1.04 -17.88 -0.39
C SER A 184 0.97 -18.87 0.78
N CYS A 185 0.15 -18.58 1.79
CA CYS A 185 -0.03 -19.44 2.96
C CYS A 185 -1.44 -20.05 3.04
N GLU A 186 -1.55 -21.17 3.73
CA GLU A 186 -2.81 -21.89 3.94
C GLU A 186 -2.97 -22.31 5.41
N ASN A 187 -4.16 -22.09 5.98
CA ASN A 187 -4.52 -22.48 7.34
C ASN A 187 -3.54 -21.90 8.38
N ILE A 188 -3.61 -20.58 8.57
CA ILE A 188 -2.73 -19.82 9.48
C ILE A 188 -3.52 -18.90 10.43
N TYR A 189 -2.91 -18.57 11.57
CA TYR A 189 -3.54 -17.74 12.61
C TYR A 189 -2.51 -17.04 13.48
N GLU A 190 -2.70 -15.74 13.75
CA GLU A 190 -1.79 -14.85 14.49
C GLU A 190 -0.31 -14.92 14.01
N CYS A 191 -0.10 -14.99 12.70
CA CYS A 191 1.23 -14.99 12.06
C CYS A 191 1.66 -13.60 11.52
N ILE A 192 2.96 -13.29 11.56
CA ILE A 192 3.49 -12.01 11.08
C ILE A 192 4.69 -12.28 10.15
N ASP A 193 4.72 -11.69 8.95
CA ASP A 193 5.81 -11.86 7.99
C ASP A 193 6.07 -13.33 7.62
N CYS A 194 5.04 -14.02 7.10
CA CYS A 194 5.13 -15.44 6.72
C CYS A 194 4.90 -15.67 5.22
N ILE A 195 5.75 -16.53 4.61
CA ILE A 195 5.73 -16.81 3.17
C ILE A 195 5.78 -18.33 2.90
N ASN A 196 4.90 -18.83 2.02
CA ASN A 196 4.85 -20.25 1.63
C ASN A 196 4.66 -21.21 2.82
N CYS A 197 3.86 -20.85 3.83
CA CYS A 197 3.65 -21.63 5.04
C CYS A 197 2.30 -22.37 5.04
N TYR A 198 2.27 -23.58 5.61
CA TYR A 198 1.08 -24.44 5.68
C TYR A 198 0.82 -24.92 7.12
N ASN A 199 -0.38 -24.68 7.66
CA ASN A 199 -0.75 -25.13 9.02
C ASN A 199 0.24 -24.58 10.08
N VAL A 200 0.41 -23.26 10.10
CA VAL A 200 1.37 -22.53 10.97
C VAL A 200 0.66 -21.46 11.80
N PHE A 201 0.93 -21.45 13.10
CA PHE A 201 0.19 -20.62 14.06
C PHE A 201 1.13 -19.82 14.97
N PHE A 202 0.77 -18.59 15.32
CA PHE A 202 1.44 -17.71 16.29
C PHE A 202 2.93 -17.53 16.02
N SER A 203 3.30 -17.36 14.75
CA SER A 203 4.68 -17.41 14.28
C SER A 203 5.08 -16.15 13.53
N GLN A 204 6.33 -15.70 13.68
CA GLN A 204 6.85 -14.49 13.05
C GLN A 204 8.07 -14.78 12.14
N ASN A 205 8.23 -14.03 11.04
CA ASN A 205 9.39 -14.12 10.13
C ASN A 205 9.63 -15.53 9.55
N CYS A 206 8.56 -16.28 9.20
CA CYS A 206 8.67 -17.70 8.88
C CYS A 206 8.44 -18.03 7.40
N ASN A 207 9.37 -18.78 6.80
CA ASN A 207 9.39 -19.03 5.36
C ASN A 207 9.47 -20.52 5.04
N TRP A 208 8.57 -21.04 4.20
CA TRP A 208 8.48 -22.48 3.85
C TRP A 208 8.31 -23.40 5.07
N CYS A 209 7.63 -22.93 6.13
CA CYS A 209 7.38 -23.71 7.35
C CYS A 209 6.05 -24.45 7.30
N ARG A 210 5.97 -25.61 7.97
CA ARG A 210 4.81 -26.50 7.91
C ARG A 210 4.48 -27.18 9.25
N ASP A 211 3.19 -27.34 9.54
CA ASP A 211 2.65 -28.11 10.68
C ASP A 211 3.27 -27.70 12.03
N SER A 212 3.40 -26.38 12.26
CA SER A 212 4.29 -25.80 13.30
C SER A 212 3.65 -24.67 14.10
N TYR A 213 4.18 -24.40 15.29
CA TYR A 213 3.61 -23.45 16.25
C TYR A 213 4.71 -22.58 16.90
N PHE A 214 4.43 -21.31 17.15
CA PHE A 214 5.30 -20.42 17.92
C PHE A 214 6.74 -20.33 17.40
N LEU A 215 6.91 -20.16 16.09
CA LEU A 215 8.21 -19.98 15.45
C LEU A 215 8.61 -18.50 15.38
N ASP A 216 9.89 -18.16 15.56
CA ASP A 216 10.45 -16.85 15.17
C ASP A 216 11.65 -17.07 14.22
N ASN A 217 11.67 -16.37 13.08
CA ASN A 217 12.78 -16.35 12.13
C ASN A 217 13.23 -17.76 11.70
N CYS A 218 12.28 -18.62 11.34
CA CYS A 218 12.52 -20.01 10.96
C CYS A 218 12.30 -20.23 9.45
N ARG A 219 13.09 -21.14 8.86
CA ARG A 219 13.01 -21.45 7.42
C ARG A 219 12.96 -22.96 7.16
N GLY A 220 12.01 -23.44 6.35
CA GLY A 220 11.96 -24.86 5.99
C GLY A 220 11.72 -25.80 7.17
N CYS A 221 11.11 -25.31 8.25
CA CYS A 221 10.86 -26.08 9.47
C CYS A 221 9.54 -26.85 9.39
N LEU A 222 9.57 -28.12 9.76
CA LEU A 222 8.43 -29.05 9.68
C LEU A 222 8.18 -29.67 11.05
N ASN A 223 6.94 -29.64 11.56
CA ASN A 223 6.64 -30.15 12.91
C ASN A 223 7.59 -29.56 13.98
N CYS A 224 7.59 -28.23 14.13
CA CYS A 224 8.41 -27.51 15.09
C CYS A 224 7.55 -26.67 16.04
N ILE A 225 7.95 -26.57 17.31
CA ILE A 225 7.25 -25.83 18.35
C ILE A 225 8.23 -24.91 19.09
N GLY A 226 7.90 -23.63 19.26
CA GLY A 226 8.65 -22.72 20.14
C GLY A 226 10.10 -22.47 19.69
N CYS A 227 10.37 -22.63 18.39
CA CYS A 227 11.71 -22.61 17.84
C CYS A 227 12.06 -21.24 17.25
N CYS A 228 13.32 -20.82 17.42
CA CYS A 228 13.83 -19.53 17.02
C CYS A 228 15.10 -19.71 16.17
N ASN A 229 15.24 -18.97 15.08
CA ASN A 229 16.45 -18.95 14.23
C ASN A 229 16.85 -20.33 13.63
N LEU A 230 15.89 -21.24 13.40
CA LEU A 230 16.17 -22.57 12.83
C LEU A 230 16.04 -22.59 11.30
N SER A 231 16.76 -23.52 10.66
CA SER A 231 16.66 -23.78 9.22
C SER A 231 16.69 -25.27 8.91
N ASN A 232 15.75 -25.73 8.08
CA ASN A 232 15.62 -27.10 7.58
C ASN A 232 15.63 -28.15 8.70
N LYS A 233 14.79 -27.96 9.73
CA LYS A 233 14.68 -28.84 10.90
C LYS A 233 13.30 -29.49 10.98
N GLN A 234 13.27 -30.73 11.49
CA GLN A 234 12.04 -31.49 11.70
C GLN A 234 11.99 -32.10 13.09
N TYR A 235 10.83 -32.04 13.76
CA TYR A 235 10.61 -32.48 15.14
C TYR A 235 11.54 -31.77 16.13
N TYR A 236 11.47 -30.45 16.18
CA TYR A 236 12.17 -29.65 17.19
C TYR A 236 11.18 -28.98 18.14
N ILE A 237 11.51 -28.96 19.42
CA ILE A 237 10.81 -28.20 20.45
C ILE A 237 11.84 -27.35 21.17
N ASP A 238 11.58 -26.05 21.33
CA ASP A 238 12.44 -25.15 22.10
C ASP A 238 13.91 -25.06 21.60
N ASN A 239 14.13 -25.30 20.30
CA ASN A 239 15.42 -25.49 19.60
C ASN A 239 16.14 -26.83 19.82
N GLU A 240 15.54 -27.79 20.53
CA GLU A 240 16.09 -29.13 20.73
C GLU A 240 15.36 -30.17 19.88
N PHE A 241 16.11 -31.15 19.35
CA PHE A 241 15.52 -32.28 18.64
C PHE A 241 14.71 -33.18 19.60
N VAL A 242 13.53 -33.60 19.14
CA VAL A 242 12.71 -34.60 19.83
C VAL A 242 12.27 -35.69 18.86
N TRP A 243 12.08 -36.90 19.39
CA TRP A 243 11.43 -37.97 18.63
C TRP A 243 9.94 -37.68 18.43
N LYS A 244 9.37 -38.23 17.36
CA LYS A 244 8.00 -37.95 16.88
C LYS A 244 6.94 -38.16 17.97
N GLU A 245 7.08 -39.20 18.78
CA GLU A 245 6.17 -39.55 19.86
C GLU A 245 6.16 -38.46 20.95
N LYS A 246 7.33 -37.90 21.29
CA LYS A 246 7.47 -36.77 22.22
C LYS A 246 6.92 -35.47 21.62
N TYR A 247 7.06 -35.29 20.30
CA TYR A 247 6.42 -34.18 19.58
C TYR A 247 4.89 -34.24 19.67
N GLU A 248 4.30 -35.38 19.28
CA GLU A 248 2.84 -35.58 19.30
C GLU A 248 2.24 -35.43 20.71
N GLN A 249 2.94 -35.90 21.75
CA GLN A 249 2.55 -35.68 23.15
C GLN A 249 2.57 -34.19 23.55
N SER A 250 3.61 -33.45 23.14
CA SER A 250 3.75 -32.02 23.42
C SER A 250 2.69 -31.19 22.69
N LEU A 251 2.41 -31.53 21.42
CA LEU A 251 1.36 -30.90 20.63
C LEU A 251 -0.03 -31.08 21.27
N LYS A 252 -0.35 -32.28 21.79
CA LYS A 252 -1.60 -32.52 22.55
C LYS A 252 -1.70 -31.63 23.80
N LYS A 253 -0.60 -31.44 24.54
CA LYS A 253 -0.58 -30.56 25.74
C LYS A 253 -0.83 -29.09 25.38
N ILE A 254 -0.24 -28.62 24.27
CA ILE A 254 -0.44 -27.26 23.75
C ILE A 254 -1.89 -27.03 23.36
N LYS A 255 -2.48 -27.95 22.58
CA LYS A 255 -3.90 -27.87 22.17
C LYS A 255 -4.86 -27.84 23.37
N ASN A 256 -4.55 -28.55 24.46
CA ASN A 256 -5.36 -28.59 25.67
C ASN A 256 -5.24 -27.34 26.57
N ASN A 257 -4.18 -26.54 26.46
CA ASN A 257 -4.01 -25.31 27.24
C ASN A 257 -3.30 -24.24 26.43
N PHE A 258 -3.97 -23.78 25.38
CA PHE A 258 -3.33 -22.99 24.34
C PHE A 258 -2.80 -21.64 24.84
N ILE A 259 -3.64 -20.88 25.56
CA ILE A 259 -3.35 -19.51 26.02
C ILE A 259 -2.06 -19.46 26.86
N LYS A 260 -1.90 -20.37 27.82
CA LYS A 260 -0.72 -20.41 28.69
C LYS A 260 0.58 -20.68 27.91
N HIS A 261 0.52 -21.52 26.88
CA HIS A 261 1.69 -21.78 26.03
C HIS A 261 2.00 -20.57 25.13
N LYS A 262 0.99 -19.88 24.58
CA LYS A 262 1.16 -18.63 23.82
C LYS A 262 1.93 -17.59 24.63
N GLU A 263 1.50 -17.30 25.85
CA GLU A 263 2.17 -16.32 26.73
C GLU A 263 3.62 -16.72 27.08
N TYR A 264 3.87 -18.01 27.33
CA TYR A 264 5.21 -18.53 27.58
C TYR A 264 6.13 -18.30 26.38
N TYR A 265 5.71 -18.70 25.18
CA TYR A 265 6.53 -18.57 23.97
C TYR A 265 6.76 -17.11 23.58
N LEU A 266 5.73 -16.25 23.60
CA LEU A 266 5.87 -14.82 23.32
C LEU A 266 6.85 -14.10 24.25
N ASN A 267 6.99 -14.56 25.50
CA ASN A 267 8.00 -14.05 26.42
C ASN A 267 9.38 -14.69 26.22
N LYS A 268 9.44 -15.99 25.89
CA LYS A 268 10.70 -16.69 25.61
C LYS A 268 11.43 -16.11 24.39
N VAL A 269 10.68 -15.87 23.30
CA VAL A 269 11.18 -15.36 22.01
C VAL A 269 11.96 -14.03 22.16
N LYS A 270 11.56 -13.17 23.11
CA LYS A 270 12.25 -11.88 23.40
C LYS A 270 13.71 -12.04 23.81
N ASN A 271 14.11 -13.21 24.32
CA ASN A 271 15.47 -13.47 24.80
C ASN A 271 16.40 -14.06 23.73
N TYR A 272 15.88 -14.41 22.54
CA TYR A 272 16.72 -14.88 21.45
C TYR A 272 17.38 -13.71 20.71
N PRO A 273 18.63 -13.87 20.23
CA PRO A 273 19.25 -12.87 19.37
C PRO A 273 18.41 -12.61 18.13
N LYS A 274 17.99 -11.35 17.95
CA LYS A 274 17.30 -10.88 16.75
C LYS A 274 18.30 -10.28 15.76
N LYS A 275 18.03 -10.41 14.47
CA LYS A 275 18.84 -9.80 13.42
C LYS A 275 18.71 -8.28 13.51
N TYR A 276 19.82 -7.54 13.51
CA TYR A 276 19.80 -6.07 13.53
C TYR A 276 19.08 -5.49 12.31
N ALA A 277 19.38 -6.01 11.11
CA ALA A 277 18.69 -5.63 9.89
C ALA A 277 18.65 -6.78 8.86
N PHE A 278 17.52 -6.91 8.17
CA PHE A 278 17.32 -7.77 7.01
C PHE A 278 17.77 -7.06 5.74
N LEU A 279 19.09 -6.94 5.57
CA LEU A 279 19.72 -6.44 4.34
C LEU A 279 20.26 -7.60 3.50
N ILE A 280 19.97 -7.61 2.20
CA ILE A 280 20.41 -8.62 1.23
C ILE A 280 20.81 -7.90 -0.07
N GLN A 281 22.06 -8.01 -0.52
CA GLN A 281 22.52 -7.45 -1.81
C GLN A 281 22.26 -5.94 -2.01
N THR A 282 22.42 -5.11 -0.96
CA THR A 282 22.14 -3.66 -0.99
C THR A 282 23.40 -2.78 -1.02
N GLU A 283 23.32 -1.58 -1.62
CA GLU A 283 24.39 -0.56 -1.67
C GLU A 283 23.84 0.84 -1.30
N ASN A 284 24.46 1.55 -0.35
CA ASN A 284 24.03 2.90 0.07
C ASN A 284 22.53 2.97 0.48
N VAL A 285 22.08 2.02 1.31
CA VAL A 285 20.70 1.93 1.79
C VAL A 285 20.66 2.15 3.31
N TYR A 286 19.76 3.01 3.78
CA TYR A 286 19.65 3.44 5.17
C TYR A 286 18.35 2.95 5.84
N TRP A 287 18.10 1.64 5.91
CA TRP A 287 17.09 1.06 6.82
C TRP A 287 17.18 -0.48 7.00
N ASN A 288 16.06 -1.12 7.36
CA ASN A 288 15.83 -2.55 7.56
C ASN A 288 14.91 -3.10 6.44
N SER A 289 14.82 -4.42 6.28
CA SER A 289 13.93 -5.09 5.31
C SER A 289 14.15 -4.67 3.86
N MET A 290 15.41 -4.70 3.38
CA MET A 290 15.78 -4.25 2.03
C MET A 290 16.55 -5.34 1.27
N ILE A 291 16.10 -5.64 0.06
CA ILE A 291 16.70 -6.64 -0.83
C ILE A 291 17.08 -6.01 -2.18
N SER A 292 18.28 -6.30 -2.69
CA SER A 292 18.74 -5.96 -4.04
C SER A 292 18.54 -4.49 -4.45
N SER A 293 18.83 -3.57 -3.52
CA SER A 293 18.47 -2.14 -3.64
C SER A 293 19.68 -1.20 -3.49
N LYS A 294 19.64 -0.05 -4.18
CA LYS A 294 20.74 0.92 -4.29
C LYS A 294 20.27 2.37 -4.07
N ASN A 295 21.08 3.17 -3.37
CA ASN A 295 20.87 4.61 -3.16
C ASN A 295 19.46 4.95 -2.64
N CYS A 296 19.10 4.41 -1.47
CA CYS A 296 17.76 4.57 -0.90
C CYS A 296 17.80 5.27 0.46
N TYR A 297 17.04 6.36 0.63
CA TYR A 297 17.00 7.15 1.85
C TYR A 297 15.60 7.25 2.45
N SER A 298 15.45 6.80 3.70
CA SER A 298 14.18 6.76 4.44
C SER A 298 13.06 5.99 3.71
N CYS A 299 13.36 4.76 3.28
CA CYS A 299 12.41 3.84 2.64
C CYS A 299 12.13 2.62 3.55
N PHE A 300 10.88 2.12 3.59
CA PHE A 300 10.41 1.03 4.46
C PHE A 300 9.80 -0.20 3.72
N ASP A 301 10.38 -1.39 3.94
CA ASP A 301 9.94 -2.75 3.51
C ASP A 301 9.92 -3.07 1.99
N TRP A 302 11.07 -3.49 1.41
CA TRP A 302 11.25 -3.52 -0.06
C TRP A 302 12.22 -4.54 -0.69
N ILE A 303 12.05 -4.70 -2.02
CA ILE A 303 12.91 -5.44 -2.94
C ILE A 303 13.09 -4.60 -4.24
N TYR A 304 14.31 -4.56 -4.79
CA TYR A 304 14.67 -3.94 -6.10
C TYR A 304 14.42 -2.43 -6.24
N PHE A 305 15.07 -1.61 -5.43
CA PHE A 305 14.99 -0.13 -5.51
C PHE A 305 16.26 0.52 -6.08
N GLU A 306 16.14 1.60 -6.85
CA GLU A 306 17.27 2.41 -7.33
C GLU A 306 16.95 3.92 -7.31
N ASP A 307 17.78 4.73 -6.62
CA ASP A 307 17.69 6.21 -6.59
C ASP A 307 16.31 6.74 -6.10
N CYS A 308 15.90 6.34 -4.90
CA CYS A 308 14.59 6.66 -4.31
C CYS A 308 14.67 7.30 -2.90
N LYS A 309 13.73 8.21 -2.57
CA LYS A 309 13.64 8.86 -1.24
C LYS A 309 12.21 8.92 -0.69
N TYR A 310 12.07 8.68 0.62
CA TYR A 310 10.82 8.89 1.39
C TYR A 310 9.60 8.06 0.93
N CYS A 311 9.81 6.81 0.49
CA CYS A 311 8.74 5.92 0.01
C CYS A 311 8.34 4.86 1.05
N SER A 312 7.11 4.31 0.95
CA SER A 312 6.67 3.08 1.67
C SER A 312 5.80 2.13 0.82
N ASN A 313 5.99 0.80 0.98
CA ASN A 313 5.26 -0.36 0.39
C ASN A 313 5.46 -0.68 -1.13
N TRP A 314 5.97 -1.90 -1.48
CA TRP A 314 5.98 -2.65 -2.80
C TRP A 314 7.20 -2.69 -3.82
N SER A 315 7.50 -3.83 -4.46
CA SER A 315 8.77 -4.02 -5.22
C SER A 315 8.95 -3.24 -6.55
N ASP A 316 10.22 -3.17 -7.00
CA ASP A 316 10.65 -2.74 -8.35
C ASP A 316 10.41 -1.25 -8.72
N MET A 317 11.11 -0.34 -8.02
CA MET A 317 11.00 1.11 -8.26
C MET A 317 12.36 1.79 -8.56
N LYS A 318 12.32 2.77 -9.47
CA LYS A 318 13.46 3.63 -9.83
C LYS A 318 13.06 5.09 -9.87
N ASP A 319 13.99 6.00 -9.57
CA ASP A 319 13.85 7.44 -9.78
C ASP A 319 12.53 8.00 -9.17
N THR A 320 12.20 7.66 -7.91
CA THR A 320 10.90 8.03 -7.32
C THR A 320 11.04 8.63 -5.92
N TYR A 321 10.34 9.75 -5.68
CA TYR A 321 10.28 10.42 -4.38
C TYR A 321 8.82 10.35 -3.87
N ASP A 322 8.64 10.18 -2.55
CA ASP A 322 7.38 10.45 -1.84
C ASP A 322 6.10 9.82 -2.44
N CYS A 323 6.05 8.49 -2.47
CA CYS A 323 4.95 7.69 -3.03
C CYS A 323 4.52 6.57 -2.06
N GLU A 324 3.25 6.14 -2.15
CA GLU A 324 2.57 5.40 -1.08
C GLU A 324 1.67 4.22 -1.54
N SER A 325 1.66 3.89 -2.85
CA SER A 325 1.83 2.50 -3.35
C SER A 325 1.81 2.39 -4.89
N VAL A 326 2.62 1.47 -5.46
CA VAL A 326 2.68 1.11 -6.90
C VAL A 326 2.97 -0.39 -7.05
N TRP A 327 2.34 -1.13 -7.98
CA TRP A 327 2.61 -2.57 -8.15
C TRP A 327 2.55 -3.09 -9.60
N ILE A 328 3.36 -2.56 -10.54
CA ILE A 328 4.33 -3.36 -11.36
C ILE A 328 5.26 -2.44 -12.23
N TRP A 329 5.06 -1.11 -12.37
CA TRP A 329 6.14 -0.21 -12.85
C TRP A 329 5.91 1.30 -12.61
N SER A 330 6.99 2.09 -12.72
CA SER A 330 7.11 3.55 -12.56
C SER A 330 8.33 4.09 -13.32
N SER A 331 8.28 5.29 -13.92
CA SER A 331 9.50 6.05 -14.28
C SER A 331 9.45 7.60 -14.14
N LEU A 332 8.69 8.11 -13.15
CA LEU A 332 8.98 9.30 -12.29
C LEU A 332 7.68 9.95 -11.75
N SER A 333 7.15 9.50 -10.60
CA SER A 333 5.90 10.04 -10.02
C SER A 333 6.11 10.72 -8.66
N TYR A 334 5.41 11.82 -8.37
CA TYR A 334 5.52 12.60 -7.12
C TYR A 334 4.30 13.54 -6.95
N GLU A 335 3.44 13.48 -5.94
CA GLU A 335 3.31 12.63 -4.75
C GLU A 335 2.01 11.80 -4.93
N LEU A 336 2.07 10.47 -4.80
CA LEU A 336 1.03 9.54 -5.30
C LEU A 336 0.65 8.42 -4.31
N ASN A 337 -0.63 8.03 -4.30
CA ASN A 337 -1.21 6.90 -3.56
C ASN A 337 -2.56 6.52 -4.24
N ALA A 338 -2.82 5.39 -4.90
CA ALA A 338 -2.10 4.15 -5.20
C ALA A 338 -2.20 3.79 -6.71
N SER A 339 -1.42 2.83 -7.24
CA SER A 339 -1.43 2.49 -8.68
C SER A 339 -0.90 1.12 -9.12
N MET A 340 -1.23 0.71 -10.36
CA MET A 340 -0.50 -0.26 -11.20
C MET A 340 -0.77 0.14 -12.68
N ARG A 341 0.15 0.38 -13.60
CA ARG A 341 1.59 0.74 -13.56
C ARG A 341 1.65 2.19 -14.09
N ALA A 342 2.53 3.04 -13.54
CA ALA A 342 2.52 4.48 -13.82
C ALA A 342 3.65 4.92 -14.76
N ASP A 343 3.48 6.06 -15.43
CA ASP A 343 4.62 6.82 -15.95
C ASP A 343 4.39 8.35 -15.96
N ARG A 344 5.42 9.09 -15.53
CA ARG A 344 5.46 10.52 -15.14
C ARG A 344 4.15 11.18 -14.68
N VAL A 345 3.80 11.00 -13.39
CA VAL A 345 2.55 11.48 -12.76
C VAL A 345 2.77 12.49 -11.63
N LEU A 346 2.00 13.59 -11.60
CA LEU A 346 2.15 14.73 -10.69
C LEU A 346 0.80 15.43 -10.39
N PHE A 347 0.12 15.39 -9.24
CA PHE A 347 0.24 14.71 -7.96
C PHE A 347 -1.18 14.14 -7.72
N SER A 348 -1.38 12.97 -7.09
CA SER A 348 -2.60 12.20 -7.37
C SER A 348 -3.12 11.31 -6.23
N PHE A 349 -4.40 10.94 -6.33
CA PHE A 349 -5.02 9.93 -5.49
C PHE A 349 -5.82 8.89 -6.31
N GLY A 350 -5.32 7.64 -6.38
CA GLY A 350 -5.88 6.48 -7.10
C GLY A 350 -5.80 6.53 -8.64
N CYS A 351 -4.86 5.80 -9.28
CA CYS A 351 -4.60 5.97 -10.72
C CYS A 351 -3.95 4.76 -11.44
N TRP A 352 -4.38 4.44 -12.66
CA TRP A 352 -3.84 3.35 -13.52
C TRP A 352 -3.67 3.80 -14.99
N GLY A 353 -2.83 4.81 -15.27
CA GLY A 353 -2.58 5.35 -16.63
C GLY A 353 -1.27 6.16 -16.74
N SER A 354 -1.04 6.85 -17.88
CA SER A 354 0.18 7.65 -18.15
C SER A 354 -0.10 9.10 -18.56
N ASN A 355 0.84 10.01 -18.27
CA ASN A 355 0.71 11.47 -18.49
C ASN A 355 -0.54 12.07 -17.81
N ILE A 356 -0.56 12.02 -16.47
CA ILE A 356 -1.69 12.47 -15.66
C ILE A 356 -1.20 13.54 -14.68
N ILE A 357 -1.82 14.72 -14.74
CA ILE A 357 -1.44 15.86 -13.92
C ILE A 357 -2.64 16.31 -13.09
N TYR A 358 -2.46 16.30 -11.77
CA TYR A 358 -3.41 16.77 -10.75
C TYR A 358 -4.84 16.26 -11.01
N SER A 359 -5.02 14.94 -11.12
CA SER A 359 -6.31 14.28 -11.37
C SER A 359 -6.55 13.18 -10.32
N ILE A 360 -7.82 12.83 -10.07
CA ILE A 360 -8.26 11.90 -9.02
C ILE A 360 -9.08 10.76 -9.61
N SER A 361 -8.90 9.53 -9.11
CA SER A 361 -9.69 8.35 -9.47
C SER A 361 -9.87 8.15 -10.98
N SER A 362 -8.80 8.34 -11.77
CA SER A 362 -8.86 8.34 -13.24
C SER A 362 -7.86 7.32 -13.83
N THR A 363 -8.29 6.56 -14.84
CA THR A 363 -7.59 5.34 -15.30
C THR A 363 -7.03 5.40 -16.73
N TRP A 364 -6.95 6.59 -17.35
CA TRP A 364 -6.61 6.73 -18.77
C TRP A 364 -5.64 7.90 -19.06
N ASN A 365 -5.29 8.13 -20.32
CA ASN A 365 -4.08 8.89 -20.71
C ASN A 365 -4.34 10.36 -21.07
N ASN A 366 -3.36 11.23 -20.82
CA ASN A 366 -3.40 12.66 -21.14
C ASN A 366 -4.57 13.38 -20.44
N LEU A 367 -4.55 13.37 -19.11
CA LEU A 367 -5.60 13.94 -18.25
C LEU A 367 -5.05 15.07 -17.39
N PHE A 368 -5.79 16.18 -17.33
CA PHE A 368 -5.46 17.34 -16.52
C PHE A 368 -6.68 17.77 -15.70
N TRP A 369 -6.55 17.87 -14.38
CA TRP A 369 -7.65 18.30 -13.50
C TRP A 369 -8.95 17.49 -13.62
N CYS A 370 -8.85 16.21 -13.97
CA CYS A 370 -10.00 15.33 -14.14
C CYS A 370 -10.31 14.56 -12.84
N VAL A 371 -11.56 14.14 -12.69
CA VAL A 371 -12.05 13.35 -11.57
C VAL A 371 -12.90 12.20 -12.12
N GLY A 372 -12.62 10.97 -11.69
CA GLY A 372 -13.52 9.83 -11.91
C GLY A 372 -13.65 9.32 -13.35
N LEU A 373 -12.69 9.59 -14.25
CA LEU A 373 -12.75 9.12 -15.65
C LEU A 373 -12.32 7.64 -15.77
N HIS A 374 -13.16 6.79 -16.35
CA HIS A 374 -12.97 5.34 -16.35
C HIS A 374 -13.30 4.58 -17.67
N ASN A 375 -13.91 5.21 -18.67
CA ASN A 375 -14.36 4.60 -19.94
C ASN A 375 -13.47 4.95 -21.16
N ASN A 376 -12.15 4.78 -21.06
CA ASN A 376 -11.15 5.03 -22.12
C ASN A 376 -11.01 6.51 -22.56
N GLU A 377 -11.39 7.46 -21.72
CA GLU A 377 -11.32 8.89 -22.04
C GLU A 377 -9.87 9.39 -22.10
N SER A 378 -9.58 10.29 -23.03
CA SER A 378 -8.26 10.91 -23.17
C SER A 378 -8.36 12.31 -23.72
N TYR A 379 -7.32 13.13 -23.49
CA TYR A 379 -7.28 14.56 -23.83
C TYR A 379 -8.40 15.33 -23.13
N CYS A 380 -8.50 15.19 -21.81
CA CYS A 380 -9.54 15.81 -21.00
C CYS A 380 -8.98 16.88 -20.05
N ILE A 381 -9.73 17.97 -19.89
CA ILE A 381 -9.50 19.01 -18.88
C ILE A 381 -10.81 19.25 -18.13
N LEU A 382 -10.83 19.15 -16.79
CA LEU A 382 -12.05 19.27 -15.97
C LEU A 382 -13.22 18.40 -16.50
N ASN A 383 -12.91 17.14 -16.84
CA ASN A 383 -13.81 16.17 -17.49
C ASN A 383 -14.38 16.58 -18.86
N LYS A 384 -14.02 17.75 -19.41
CA LYS A 384 -14.33 18.13 -20.79
C LYS A 384 -13.35 17.46 -21.75
N GLN A 385 -13.83 16.72 -22.73
CA GLN A 385 -13.00 16.05 -23.73
C GLN A 385 -12.68 16.96 -24.92
N TYR A 386 -11.43 16.91 -25.39
CA TYR A 386 -10.91 17.69 -26.50
C TYR A 386 -10.38 16.80 -27.64
N THR A 387 -10.29 17.37 -28.84
CA THR A 387 -9.54 16.76 -29.95
C THR A 387 -8.03 16.96 -29.75
N LYS A 388 -7.24 16.01 -30.27
CA LYS A 388 -5.77 16.05 -30.26
C LYS A 388 -5.19 17.19 -31.12
#